data_AF-A0A947RB15-F1
#
_entry.id   AF-A0A947RB15-F1
#
_cell.length_a   1.000
_cell.length_b   1.000
_cell.length_c   1.000
_cell.angle_alpha   90.00
_cell.angle_beta   90.00
_cell.angle_gamma   90.00
#
_symmetry.space_group_name_H-M   'P 1'
#
loop_
_entity.id
_entity.type
_entity.pdbx_description
1 polymer ?
#
loop_
_entity_poly.entity_id
_entity_poly.type
_entity_poly.pdbx_seq_one_letter_code
_entity_poly.pdbx_strand_id
1 'polypeptide(L)'
;MFKKKKNKMIVEDHGETISNMNVEGFSWYQSEKTLKKKKMLMDVNLTPKERRAVVFGAFVAYLPLFLIIVSSFVIAYLLFYFFM
;
A
#
# COMPACT_ATOMS: atom_id res chain seq x y z
N MET A 1 -7.68 -2.17 -45.25
CA MET A 1 -6.40 -2.32 -44.52
C MET A 1 -6.69 -3.05 -43.21
N PHE A 2 -6.53 -4.38 -43.17
CA PHE A 2 -6.93 -5.21 -42.03
C PHE A 2 -5.90 -5.11 -40.89
N LYS A 3 -6.35 -4.64 -39.72
CA LYS A 3 -5.52 -4.48 -38.52
C LYS A 3 -5.28 -5.86 -37.90
N LYS A 4 -4.08 -6.42 -38.09
CA LYS A 4 -3.67 -7.73 -37.54
C LYS A 4 -3.62 -7.65 -36.02
N LYS A 5 -4.53 -8.34 -35.32
CA LYS A 5 -4.58 -8.41 -33.86
C LYS A 5 -3.38 -9.25 -33.39
N LYS A 6 -2.42 -8.64 -32.68
CA LYS A 6 -1.28 -9.37 -32.10
C LYS A 6 -1.83 -10.30 -31.00
N ASN A 7 -1.72 -11.61 -31.21
CA ASN A 7 -1.91 -12.60 -30.15
C ASN A 7 -0.86 -12.31 -29.07
N LYS A 8 -1.28 -11.81 -27.92
CA LYS A 8 -0.43 -11.75 -26.73
C LYS A 8 -0.32 -13.18 -26.24
N MET A 9 0.86 -13.78 -26.37
CA MET A 9 1.15 -15.06 -25.73
C MET A 9 0.91 -14.91 -24.23
N ILE A 10 0.10 -15.81 -23.67
CA ILE A 10 -0.08 -15.94 -22.23
C ILE A 10 1.20 -16.60 -21.75
N VAL A 11 2.14 -15.79 -21.29
CA VAL A 11 3.36 -16.28 -20.65
C VAL A 11 2.96 -16.64 -19.22
N GLU A 12 2.94 -17.93 -18.90
CA GLU A 12 2.82 -18.39 -17.52
C GLU A 12 4.11 -17.99 -16.80
N ASP A 13 3.97 -17.06 -15.85
CA ASP A 13 5.10 -16.57 -15.07
C ASP A 13 5.35 -17.55 -13.91
N HIS A 14 6.35 -18.43 -14.09
CA HIS A 14 6.76 -19.40 -13.07
C HIS A 14 7.47 -18.75 -11.87
N GLY A 15 7.66 -17.41 -11.87
CA GLY A 15 8.30 -16.68 -10.77
C GLY A 15 9.81 -16.90 -10.66
N GLU A 16 10.39 -17.70 -11.57
CA GLU A 16 11.82 -17.95 -11.62
C GLU A 16 12.56 -16.79 -12.29
N THR A 17 13.56 -16.24 -11.61
CA THR A 17 14.43 -15.21 -12.18
C THR A 17 15.53 -15.89 -12.97
N ILE A 18 15.42 -15.88 -14.31
CA ILE A 18 16.42 -16.47 -15.22
C ILE A 18 17.78 -15.74 -15.10
N SER A 19 17.76 -14.42 -14.87
CA SER A 19 18.98 -13.62 -14.68
C SER A 19 18.70 -12.36 -13.87
N ASN A 20 19.68 -11.93 -13.08
CA ASN A 20 19.58 -10.69 -12.31
C ASN A 20 19.83 -9.47 -13.22
N MET A 21 18.76 -8.75 -13.58
CA MET A 21 18.82 -7.53 -14.40
C MET A 21 18.83 -6.23 -13.56
N ASN A 22 19.11 -6.31 -12.26
CA ASN A 22 19.20 -5.16 -11.38
C ASN A 22 20.56 -4.45 -11.57
N VAL A 23 20.64 -3.56 -12.55
CA VAL A 23 21.88 -2.86 -12.93
C VAL A 23 21.83 -1.40 -12.50
N GLU A 24 22.90 -0.91 -11.89
CA GLU A 24 23.02 0.48 -11.43
C GLU A 24 22.92 1.48 -12.58
N GLY A 25 22.26 2.62 -12.33
CA GLY A 25 22.08 3.70 -13.32
C GLY A 25 20.86 3.57 -14.25
N PHE A 26 20.16 2.43 -14.23
CA PHE A 26 18.90 2.26 -14.95
C PHE A 26 17.68 2.71 -14.12
N SER A 27 16.60 3.11 -14.80
CA SER A 27 15.37 3.60 -14.15
C SER A 27 14.65 2.56 -13.31
N TRP A 28 14.86 1.27 -13.58
CA TRP A 28 14.30 0.14 -12.83
C TRP A 28 15.24 -0.41 -11.77
N TYR A 29 16.42 0.19 -11.57
CA TYR A 29 17.34 -0.22 -10.53
C TYR A 29 16.68 -0.13 -9.15
N GLN A 30 16.80 -1.19 -8.37
CA GLN A 30 16.37 -1.25 -6.99
C GLN A 30 17.59 -1.49 -6.10
N SER A 31 17.81 -0.61 -5.11
CA SER A 31 18.86 -0.86 -4.14
C SER A 31 18.64 -2.18 -3.38
N GLU A 32 19.72 -2.81 -2.92
CA GLU A 32 19.68 -3.99 -2.04
C GLU A 32 18.75 -3.80 -0.83
N LYS A 33 18.74 -2.59 -0.24
CA LYS A 33 17.84 -2.24 0.86
C LYS A 33 16.37 -2.32 0.45
N THR A 34 16.04 -1.80 -0.72
CA THR A 34 14.68 -1.82 -1.28
C THR A 34 14.24 -3.25 -1.59
N LEU A 35 15.11 -4.05 -2.20
CA LEU A 35 14.85 -5.45 -2.52
C LEU A 35 14.62 -6.29 -1.26
N LYS A 36 15.48 -6.14 -0.24
CA LYS A 36 15.31 -6.82 1.06
C LYS A 36 13.99 -6.45 1.74
N LYS A 37 13.63 -5.15 1.73
CA LYS A 37 12.36 -4.69 2.30
C LYS A 37 11.16 -5.28 1.55
N LYS A 38 11.22 -5.35 0.22
CA LYS A 38 10.17 -5.96 -0.61
C LYS A 38 10.05 -7.46 -0.32
N LYS A 39 11.17 -8.18 -0.21
CA LYS A 39 11.18 -9.61 0.16
C LYS A 39 10.56 -9.83 1.54
N MET A 40 10.94 -9.04 2.55
CA MET A 40 10.32 -9.13 3.88
C MET A 40 8.81 -8.89 3.83
N LEU A 41 8.34 -7.95 3.02
CA LEU A 41 6.90 -7.69 2.84
C LEU A 41 6.17 -8.81 2.07
N MET A 42 6.87 -9.54 1.21
CA MET A 42 6.34 -10.70 0.47
C MET A 42 6.37 -11.98 1.32
N ASP A 43 7.35 -12.15 2.20
CA ASP A 43 7.43 -13.26 3.15
C ASP A 43 6.21 -13.30 4.07
N VAL A 44 5.70 -12.11 4.46
CA VAL A 44 4.36 -11.98 5.02
C VAL A 44 3.36 -12.17 3.88
N ASN A 45 3.13 -13.43 3.47
CA ASN A 45 2.23 -13.86 2.40
C ASN A 45 0.75 -13.53 2.72
N LEU A 46 0.44 -12.24 2.92
CA LEU A 46 -0.90 -11.76 3.24
C LEU A 46 -1.76 -11.84 1.99
N THR A 47 -2.89 -12.50 2.10
CA THR A 47 -3.93 -12.36 1.08
C THR A 47 -4.43 -10.91 1.04
N PRO A 48 -4.96 -10.45 -0.11
CA PRO A 48 -5.50 -9.08 -0.24
C PRO A 48 -6.58 -8.74 0.81
N LYS A 49 -7.31 -9.75 1.29
CA LYS A 49 -8.31 -9.60 2.36
C LYS A 49 -7.65 -9.32 3.72
N GLU A 50 -6.64 -10.10 4.08
CA GLU A 50 -5.88 -9.92 5.33
C GLU A 50 -5.14 -8.59 5.34
N ARG A 51 -4.58 -8.17 4.21
CA ARG A 51 -3.93 -6.87 4.09
C ARG A 51 -4.89 -5.71 4.42
N ARG A 52 -6.14 -5.80 3.97
CA ARG A 52 -7.18 -4.82 4.35
C ARG A 52 -7.50 -4.90 5.83
N ALA A 53 -7.65 -6.11 6.38
CA ALA A 53 -7.92 -6.30 7.80
C ALA A 53 -6.82 -5.70 8.69
N VAL A 54 -5.54 -5.84 8.33
CA VAL A 54 -4.42 -5.22 9.04
C VAL A 54 -4.52 -3.68 9.01
N VAL A 55 -4.82 -3.10 7.85
CA VAL A 55 -4.99 -1.65 7.72
C VAL A 55 -6.18 -1.15 8.54
N PHE A 56 -7.31 -1.85 8.48
CA PHE A 56 -8.48 -1.53 9.29
C PHE A 56 -8.18 -1.66 10.79
N GLY A 57 -7.49 -2.71 11.22
CA GLY A 57 -7.10 -2.89 12.62
C GLY A 57 -6.20 -1.75 13.12
N ALA A 58 -5.23 -1.35 12.31
CA ALA A 58 -4.39 -0.19 12.63
C ALA A 58 -5.22 1.10 12.75
N PHE A 59 -6.16 1.34 11.81
CA PHE A 59 -7.05 2.50 11.87
C PHE A 59 -7.94 2.49 13.13
N VAL A 60 -8.51 1.34 13.48
CA VAL A 60 -9.35 1.18 14.67
C VAL A 60 -8.57 1.49 15.95
N ALA A 61 -7.27 1.16 16.00
CA ALA A 61 -6.42 1.49 17.15
C ALA A 61 -6.22 3.00 17.33
N TYR A 62 -6.14 3.77 16.23
CA TYR A 62 -6.01 5.24 16.27
C TYR A 62 -7.35 5.98 16.38
N LEU A 63 -8.46 5.30 16.11
CA LEU A 63 -9.80 5.87 16.09
C LEU A 63 -10.20 6.58 17.41
N PRO A 64 -9.91 6.06 18.62
CA PRO A 64 -10.26 6.73 19.87
C PRO A 64 -9.58 8.09 20.02
N LEU A 65 -8.29 8.18 19.68
CA LEU A 65 -7.53 9.42 19.78
C LEU A 65 -8.04 10.46 18.78
N PHE A 66 -8.35 10.03 17.56
CA PHE A 66 -8.99 10.88 16.56
C PHE A 66 -10.34 11.42 17.04
N LEU A 67 -11.18 10.58 17.65
CA LEU A 67 -12.47 11.00 18.18
C LEU A 67 -12.33 12.02 19.32
N ILE A 68 -11.36 11.87 20.21
CA ILE A 68 -11.10 12.83 21.30
C ILE A 68 -10.73 14.21 20.72
N ILE A 69 -9.86 14.24 19.71
CA ILE A 69 -9.45 15.49 19.06
C ILE A 69 -10.66 16.14 18.38
N VAL A 70 -11.43 15.40 17.59
CA VAL A 70 -12.61 15.96 16.92
C VAL A 70 -13.64 16.44 17.94
N SER A 71 -13.88 15.66 18.99
CA SER A 71 -14.79 16.00 20.09
C SER A 71 -14.38 17.30 20.77
N SER A 72 -13.09 17.52 21.06
CA SER A 72 -12.64 18.74 21.74
C SER A 72 -12.93 20.00 20.90
N PHE A 73 -12.75 19.94 19.58
CA PHE A 73 -13.11 21.04 18.69
C PHE A 73 -14.62 21.28 18.64
N VAL A 74 -15.43 20.21 18.60
CA VAL A 74 -16.89 20.32 18.62
C VAL A 74 -17.37 20.95 19.93
N ILE A 75 -16.82 20.53 21.07
CA ILE A 75 -17.15 21.09 22.38
C ILE A 75 -16.75 22.58 22.44
N ALA A 76 -15.54 22.92 22.00
CA ALA A 76 -15.10 24.31 21.96
C ALA A 76 -16.03 25.18 21.09
N TYR A 77 -16.41 24.69 19.91
CA TYR A 77 -17.36 25.37 19.03
C TYR A 77 -18.73 25.57 19.70
N LEU A 78 -19.28 24.54 20.36
CA LEU A 78 -20.56 24.63 21.06
C LEU A 78 -20.51 25.63 22.23
N LEU A 79 -19.38 25.66 22.97
CA LEU A 79 -19.17 26.63 24.04
C LEU A 79 -19.15 28.06 23.48
N PHE A 80 -18.42 28.29 22.38
CA PHE A 80 -18.44 29.60 21.71
C PHE A 80 -19.84 29.99 21.24
N TYR A 81 -20.58 29.06 20.62
CA TYR A 81 -21.94 29.31 20.13
C TYR A 81 -22.95 29.63 21.24
N PHE A 82 -22.78 29.07 22.43
CA PHE A 82 -23.74 29.26 23.53
C PHE A 82 -23.40 30.47 24.41
N PHE A 83 -22.12 30.81 24.55
CA PHE A 83 -21.65 31.91 25.40
C PHE A 83 -21.44 33.23 24.66
N MET A 84 -21.37 33.21 23.32
CA MET A 84 -21.23 34.40 22.47
C MET A 84 -22.46 34.56 21.59
#